data_AF-K1DWB2-F1
#
_entry.id   AF-K1DWB2-F1
#
_cell.length_a   1.000
_cell.length_b   1.000
_cell.length_c   1.000
_cell.angle_alpha   90.00
_cell.angle_beta   90.00
_cell.angle_gamma   90.00
#
_symmetry.space_group_name_H-M   'P 1'
#
loop_
_entity.id
_entity.type
_entity.pdbx_description
1 polymer ?
#
loop_
_entity_poly.entity_id
_entity_poly.type
_entity_poly.pdbx_seq_one_letter_code
_entity_poly.pdbx_strand_id
1 'polypeptide(L)'
;MVDLAIFAIPSFTRGSTIALLYFLGMTSVWVLVALYLQIGTGKSDLQTALVGVPAALTAAVAASWAARRVDRRGRQLVIGVIVLVALVFAVRDRREAPAD
;
A
#
# COMPACT_ATOMS: atom_id res chain seq x y z
N MET A 1 -3.77 18.97 -23.81
CA MET A 1 -3.08 19.48 -22.61
C MET A 1 -3.99 19.26 -21.42
N VAL A 2 -3.44 18.92 -20.25
CA VAL A 2 -4.21 18.79 -19.00
C VAL A 2 -4.71 20.18 -18.59
N ASP A 3 -5.98 20.28 -18.17
CA ASP A 3 -6.56 21.51 -17.64
C ASP A 3 -6.09 21.72 -16.18
N LEU A 4 -5.43 22.84 -15.90
CA LEU A 4 -4.94 23.15 -14.54
C LEU A 4 -6.07 23.62 -13.62
N ALA A 5 -7.24 23.98 -14.16
CA ALA A 5 -8.39 24.38 -13.35
C ALA A 5 -8.88 23.26 -12.43
N ILE A 6 -8.55 22.00 -12.71
CA ILE A 6 -8.93 20.87 -11.85
C ILE A 6 -8.25 20.93 -10.47
N PHE A 7 -7.08 21.57 -10.36
CA PHE A 7 -6.40 21.79 -9.07
C PHE A 7 -7.09 22.84 -8.20
N ALA A 8 -8.02 23.63 -8.75
CA ALA A 8 -8.87 24.51 -7.95
C ALA A 8 -9.93 23.72 -7.15
N ILE A 9 -10.21 22.46 -7.53
CA ILE A 9 -11.15 21.59 -6.83
C ILE A 9 -10.46 21.00 -5.59
N PRO A 10 -10.90 21.31 -4.35
CA PRO A 10 -10.19 20.90 -3.14
C PRO A 10 -10.07 19.37 -2.98
N SER A 11 -11.08 18.61 -3.43
CA SER A 11 -11.05 17.15 -3.40
C SER A 11 -10.00 16.57 -4.34
N PHE A 12 -9.84 17.17 -5.52
CA PHE A 12 -8.83 16.75 -6.49
C PHE A 12 -7.43 17.02 -5.93
N THR A 13 -7.15 18.24 -5.49
CA THR A 13 -5.84 18.61 -4.95
C THR A 13 -5.46 17.79 -3.73
N ARG A 14 -6.37 17.60 -2.76
CA ARG A 14 -6.12 16.74 -1.60
C ARG A 14 -5.85 15.29 -2.01
N GLY A 15 -6.66 14.75 -2.92
CA GLY A 15 -6.47 13.39 -3.42
C GLY A 15 -5.13 13.21 -4.14
N SER A 16 -4.75 14.16 -4.99
CA SER A 16 -3.48 14.16 -5.70
C SER A 16 -2.28 14.32 -4.77
N THR A 17 -2.37 15.13 -3.72
CA THR A 17 -1.32 15.25 -2.70
C THR A 17 -1.15 13.93 -1.93
N ILE A 18 -2.24 13.28 -1.52
CA ILE A 18 -2.18 11.96 -0.88
C ILE A 18 -1.53 10.94 -1.81
N ALA A 19 -1.95 10.91 -3.08
CA ALA A 19 -1.36 10.02 -4.09
C ALA A 19 0.14 10.30 -4.28
N LEU A 20 0.54 11.57 -4.36
CA LEU A 20 1.94 11.98 -4.49
C LEU A 20 2.79 11.48 -3.32
N LEU A 21 2.35 11.73 -2.09
CA LEU A 21 3.04 11.27 -0.88
C LEU A 21 3.12 9.74 -0.83
N TYR A 22 2.02 9.07 -1.19
CA TYR A 22 1.97 7.62 -1.27
C TYR A 22 2.99 7.07 -2.28
N PHE A 23 3.02 7.60 -3.50
CA PHE A 23 3.98 7.14 -4.53
C PHE A 23 5.42 7.44 -4.17
N LEU A 24 5.67 8.60 -3.54
CA LEU A 24 7.00 9.00 -3.08
C LEU A 24 7.56 8.00 -2.05
N GLY A 25 6.73 7.53 -1.11
CA GLY A 25 7.17 6.58 -0.09
C GLY A 25 7.11 5.11 -0.52
N MET A 26 6.02 4.69 -1.16
CA MET A 26 5.71 3.28 -1.43
C MET A 26 6.71 2.62 -2.37
N THR A 27 7.25 3.37 -3.34
CA THR A 27 8.26 2.88 -4.28
C THR A 27 9.59 2.53 -3.58
N SER A 28 9.96 3.26 -2.52
CA SER A 28 11.19 3.01 -1.76
C SER A 28 11.09 1.81 -0.81
N VAL A 29 9.89 1.44 -0.36
CA VAL A 29 9.70 0.34 0.62
C VAL A 29 10.30 -0.97 0.12
N TRP A 30 10.08 -1.32 -1.15
CA TRP A 30 10.60 -2.57 -1.72
C TRP A 30 12.12 -2.61 -1.79
N VAL A 31 12.74 -1.47 -2.12
CA VAL A 31 14.20 -1.33 -2.13
C VAL A 31 14.75 -1.43 -0.71
N LEU A 32 14.13 -0.74 0.26
CA LEU A 32 14.54 -0.78 1.66
C LEU A 32 14.45 -2.19 2.25
N VAL A 33 13.41 -2.95 1.95
CA VAL A 33 13.28 -4.35 2.38
C VAL A 33 14.42 -5.19 1.80
N ALA A 34 14.75 -5.01 0.51
CA ALA A 34 15.84 -5.74 -0.12
C ALA A 34 17.21 -5.40 0.51
N LEU A 35 17.50 -4.10 0.67
CA LEU A 35 18.73 -3.62 1.31
C LEU A 35 18.82 -4.09 2.77
N TYR A 36 17.73 -4.06 3.52
CA TYR A 36 17.70 -4.55 4.90
C TYR A 36 18.04 -6.04 4.98
N LEU A 37 17.48 -6.85 4.07
CA LEU A 37 17.74 -8.30 4.07
C LEU A 37 19.16 -8.63 3.59
N GLN A 38 19.64 -7.96 2.55
CA GLN A 38 20.99 -8.17 2.00
C GLN A 38 22.07 -7.60 2.93
N ILE A 39 22.01 -6.31 3.24
CA ILE A 39 23.05 -5.58 3.97
C ILE A 39 22.87 -5.73 5.48
N GLY A 40 21.64 -5.67 5.97
CA GLY A 40 21.34 -5.73 7.41
C GLY A 40 21.40 -7.14 7.99
N THR A 41 20.95 -8.15 7.24
CA THR A 41 20.91 -9.56 7.73
C THR A 41 21.85 -10.52 7.01
N GLY A 42 22.59 -10.07 5.99
CA GLY A 42 23.55 -10.89 5.24
C GLY A 42 22.92 -12.00 4.39
N LYS A 43 21.63 -11.91 4.07
CA LYS A 43 20.94 -12.92 3.23
C LYS A 43 21.38 -12.80 1.78
N SER A 44 21.42 -13.94 1.08
CA SER A 44 21.71 -13.95 -0.35
C SER A 44 20.61 -13.27 -1.16
N ASP A 45 20.95 -12.82 -2.38
CA ASP A 45 20.03 -12.16 -3.29
C ASP A 45 18.77 -12.99 -3.56
N LEU A 46 18.95 -14.31 -3.73
CA LEU A 46 17.85 -15.24 -3.97
C LEU A 46 16.91 -15.34 -2.76
N GLN A 47 17.46 -15.42 -1.54
CA GLN A 47 16.64 -15.47 -0.33
C GLN A 47 15.85 -14.17 -0.14
N THR A 48 16.49 -13.05 -0.43
CA THR A 48 15.84 -11.73 -0.37
C THR A 48 14.70 -11.61 -1.37
N ALA A 49 14.91 -12.04 -2.61
CA ALA A 49 13.88 -12.03 -3.64
C ALA A 49 12.71 -12.96 -3.31
N LEU A 50 12.97 -14.12 -2.71
CA LEU A 50 11.93 -15.08 -2.32
C LEU A 50 10.95 -14.53 -1.27
N VAL A 51 11.37 -13.57 -0.43
CA VAL A 51 10.46 -12.90 0.52
C VAL A 51 9.34 -12.13 -0.21
N GLY A 52 9.59 -11.66 -1.43
CA GLY A 52 8.60 -10.98 -2.26
C GLY A 52 7.57 -11.91 -2.92
N VAL A 53 7.86 -13.21 -3.04
CA VAL A 53 7.00 -14.16 -3.78
C VAL A 53 5.61 -14.32 -3.16
N PRO A 54 5.44 -14.53 -1.84
CA PRO A 54 4.13 -14.59 -1.23
C PRO A 54 3.33 -13.29 -1.44
N ALA A 55 4.00 -12.14 -1.33
CA ALA A 55 3.36 -10.85 -1.57
C ALA A 55 2.88 -10.69 -3.02
N ALA A 56 3.70 -11.09 -4.00
CA ALA A 56 3.34 -11.06 -5.41
C ALA A 56 2.15 -11.99 -5.73
N LEU A 57 2.14 -13.20 -5.19
CA LEU A 57 1.02 -14.14 -5.36
C LEU A 57 -0.27 -13.58 -4.77
N THR A 58 -0.19 -13.02 -3.55
CA THR A 58 -1.34 -12.42 -2.88
C THR A 58 -1.87 -11.22 -3.67
N ALA A 59 -0.98 -10.37 -4.18
CA ALA A 59 -1.32 -9.23 -5.03
C ALA A 59 -1.98 -9.66 -6.35
N ALA A 60 -1.46 -10.70 -7.01
CA ALA A 60 -2.02 -11.21 -8.26
C ALA A 60 -3.46 -11.73 -8.08
N VAL A 61 -3.70 -12.50 -7.01
CA VAL A 61 -5.04 -13.01 -6.67
C VAL A 61 -5.97 -11.85 -6.30
N ALA A 62 -5.52 -10.93 -5.45
CA ALA A 62 -6.30 -9.78 -5.01
C ALA A 62 -6.67 -8.86 -6.18
N ALA A 63 -5.72 -8.55 -7.07
CA ALA A 63 -5.95 -7.74 -8.26
C ALA A 63 -6.97 -8.40 -9.20
N SER A 64 -6.80 -9.69 -9.47
CA SER A 64 -7.75 -10.46 -10.29
C SER A 64 -9.16 -10.48 -9.67
N TRP A 65 -9.24 -10.62 -8.36
CA TRP A 65 -10.50 -10.65 -7.61
C TRP A 65 -11.19 -9.27 -7.60
N ALA A 66 -10.42 -8.20 -7.41
CA ALA A 66 -10.90 -6.83 -7.36
C ALA A 66 -11.36 -6.35 -8.73
N ALA A 67 -10.57 -6.61 -9.79
CA ALA A 67 -10.90 -6.25 -11.17
C ALA A 67 -12.27 -6.82 -11.60
N ARG A 68 -12.58 -8.07 -11.22
CA ARG A 68 -13.88 -8.69 -11.53
C ARG A 68 -15.07 -8.14 -10.74
N ARG A 69 -14.83 -7.45 -9.61
CA ARG A 69 -15.89 -6.98 -8.69
C ARG A 69 -16.09 -5.48 -8.69
N VAL A 70 -15.14 -4.72 -9.24
CA VAL A 70 -15.18 -3.25 -9.25
C VAL A 70 -16.39 -2.71 -9.99
N ASP A 71 -16.79 -3.34 -11.10
CA ASP A 71 -17.93 -2.86 -11.92
C ASP A 71 -19.26 -2.86 -11.17
N ARG A 72 -19.45 -3.78 -10.22
CA ARG A 72 -20.69 -3.90 -9.45
C ARG A 72 -20.60 -3.34 -8.04
N ARG A 73 -19.40 -3.34 -7.42
CA ARG A 73 -19.21 -3.02 -6.00
C ARG A 73 -18.08 -2.03 -5.72
N GLY A 74 -17.64 -1.24 -6.70
CA GLY A 74 -16.48 -0.35 -6.60
C GLY A 74 -16.41 0.49 -5.32
N ARG A 75 -17.50 1.20 -4.97
CA ARG A 75 -17.55 2.00 -3.73
C ARG A 75 -17.39 1.15 -2.45
N GLN A 76 -18.05 -0.02 -2.40
CA GLN A 76 -17.97 -0.91 -1.24
C GLN A 76 -16.58 -1.51 -1.08
N LEU A 77 -15.89 -1.79 -2.19
CA LEU A 77 -14.50 -2.27 -2.18
C LEU A 77 -13.55 -1.22 -1.59
N VAL A 78 -13.69 0.05 -2.00
CA VAL A 78 -12.85 1.15 -1.46
C VAL A 78 -13.07 1.32 0.03
N ILE A 79 -14.32 1.37 0.49
CA ILE A 79 -14.65 1.48 1.92
C ILE A 79 -14.08 0.28 2.67
N GLY A 80 -14.22 -0.93 2.14
CA GLY A 80 -13.68 -2.15 2.75
C GLY A 80 -12.16 -2.10 2.95
N VAL A 81 -11.41 -1.60 1.95
CA VAL A 81 -9.96 -1.43 2.07
C VAL A 81 -9.60 -0.38 3.12
N ILE A 82 -10.29 0.75 3.15
CA ILE A 82 -10.04 1.80 4.14
C ILE A 82 -10.27 1.28 5.56
N VAL A 83 -11.38 0.55 5.79
CA VAL A 83 -11.70 -0.06 7.09
C VAL A 83 -10.66 -1.10 7.48
N LEU A 84 -10.24 -1.96 6.55
CA LEU A 84 -9.21 -2.97 6.81
C LEU A 84 -7.89 -2.32 7.23
N VAL A 85 -7.45 -1.29 6.50
CA VAL A 85 -6.22 -0.55 6.82
C VAL A 85 -6.33 0.12 8.19
N ALA A 86 -7.43 0.81 8.47
CA ALA A 86 -7.67 1.43 9.77
C ALA A 86 -7.66 0.41 10.91
N LEU A 87 -8.24 -0.78 10.69
CA LEU A 87 -8.22 -1.87 11.65
C LEU A 87 -6.80 -2.38 11.90
N VAL A 88 -5.99 -2.56 10.85
CA VAL A 88 -4.58 -2.98 10.99
C VAL A 88 -3.81 -1.96 11.83
N PHE A 89 -3.97 -0.67 11.57
CA PHE A 89 -3.35 0.38 12.36
C PHE A 89 -3.84 0.38 13.81
N ALA A 90 -5.15 0.26 14.03
CA ALA A 90 -5.72 0.22 15.38
C ALA A 90 -5.26 -1.02 16.18
N VAL A 91 -5.14 -2.17 15.52
CA VAL A 91 -4.62 -3.39 16.16
C VAL A 91 -3.14 -3.25 16.49
N ARG A 92 -2.36 -2.61 15.60
CA ARG A 92 -0.94 -2.37 15.83
C ARG A 92 -0.70 -1.38 16.97
N ASP A 93 -1.43 -0.28 16.99
CA ASP A 93 -1.37 0.73 18.05
C ASP A 93 -1.66 0.11 19.43
N ARG A 94 -2.67 -0.77 19.51
CA ARG A 94 -2.99 -1.52 20.73
C ARG A 94 -1.89 -2.49 21.19
N ARG A 95 -0.99 -2.93 20.30
CA ARG A 95 0.15 -3.80 20.67
C ARG A 95 1.36 -3.02 21.16
N GLU A 96 1.46 -1.75 20.79
CA GLU A 96 2.57 -0.86 21.18
C GLU A 96 2.20 0.02 22.39
N ALA A 97 0.96 -0.07 22.89
CA ALA A 97 0.55 0.55 24.13
C ALA A 97 1.42 0.03 25.29
N PRO A 98 2.11 0.91 26.05
CA PRO A 98 2.93 0.49 27.18
C PRO A 98 2.04 -0.26 28.19
N ALA A 99 2.52 -1.41 28.66
CA ALA A 99 1.90 -2.10 29.78
C ALA A 99 2.20 -1.30 31.05
N ASP A 100 1.17 -0.66 31.60
CA ASP A 100 1.18 -0.05 32.93
C ASP A 100 1.52 -1.08 34.02
#